data_AF-A0A7W1SUH8-F1
#
_entry.id   AF-A0A7W1SUH8-F1
#
_cell.length_a   1.000
_cell.length_b   1.000
_cell.length_c   1.000
_cell.angle_alpha   90.00
_cell.angle_beta   90.00
_cell.angle_gamma   90.00
#
_symmetry.space_group_name_H-M   'P 1'
#
loop_
_entity.id
_entity.type
_entity.pdbx_description
1 polymer ?
#
loop_
_entity_poly.entity_id
_entity_poly.type
_entity_poly.pdbx_seq_one_letter_code
_entity_poly.pdbx_strand_id
1 'polypeptide(L)' 'FYEAWAKTAHGLVPIGTFHTGIDVTLWSGVSMADVDAITVSLEQNDGNQETSGQRVMIAQVR' A
#
# COMPACT_ATOMS: atom_id res chain seq x y z
N PHE A 1 8.20 -2.33 9.45
CA PHE A 1 6.77 -1.99 9.31
C PHE A 1 6.34 -2.43 7.91
N TYR A 2 5.04 -2.48 7.64
CA TYR A 2 4.49 -2.71 6.31
C TYR A 2 3.94 -1.42 5.76
N GLU A 3 4.05 -1.23 4.46
CA GLU A 3 3.54 -0.07 3.73
C GLU A 3 2.54 -0.54 2.66
N ALA A 4 1.31 -0.04 2.73
CA ALA A 4 0.24 -0.38 1.79
C ALA A 4 0.07 0.71 0.73
N TRP A 5 -0.13 0.27 -0.51
CA TRP A 5 -0.20 1.11 -1.70
C TRP A 5 -1.38 0.69 -2.59
N ALA A 6 -2.08 1.68 -3.13
CA ALA A 6 -3.08 1.50 -4.17
C ALA A 6 -2.40 1.72 -5.53
N LYS A 7 -2.41 0.70 -6.38
CA LYS A 7 -1.96 0.79 -7.77
C LYS A 7 -3.12 1.27 -8.63
N THR A 8 -2.90 2.39 -9.30
CA THR A 8 -3.85 2.98 -10.26
C THR A 8 -3.17 3.14 -11.62
N ALA A 9 -3.93 3.55 -12.63
CA ALA A 9 -3.39 3.93 -13.94
C ALA A 9 -2.40 5.12 -13.86
N HIS A 10 -2.45 5.93 -12.80
CA HIS A 10 -1.60 7.10 -12.59
C HIS A 10 -0.35 6.80 -11.74
N GLY A 11 -0.20 5.57 -11.24
CA GLY A 11 0.91 5.16 -10.39
C GLY A 11 0.46 4.66 -9.02
N LEU A 12 1.40 4.67 -8.08
CA LEU A 12 1.18 4.22 -6.71
C LEU A 12 0.70 5.38 -5.84
N VAL A 13 -0.41 5.16 -5.14
CA VAL A 13 -0.97 6.07 -4.15
C VAL A 13 -0.78 5.46 -2.76
N PRO A 14 -0.21 6.19 -1.78
CA PRO A 14 -0.05 5.67 -0.43
C PRO A 14 -1.42 5.43 0.22
N ILE A 15 -1.55 4.30 0.91
CA ILE A 15 -2.69 3.99 1.79
C ILE A 15 -2.28 4.21 3.24
N GLY A 16 -1.12 3.68 3.65
CA GLY A 16 -0.57 3.92 4.98
C GLY A 16 0.40 2.83 5.43
N THR A 17 1.01 3.04 6.59
CA THR A 17 1.90 2.05 7.22
C THR A 17 1.21 1.33 8.37
N PHE A 18 1.52 0.06 8.56
CA PHE A 18 1.02 -0.76 9.66
C PHE A 18 2.10 -1.75 10.12
N HIS A 19 1.85 -2.50 11.19
CA HIS A 19 2.82 -3.47 11.70
C HIS A 19 2.11 -4.74 12.17
N THR A 20 1.75 -4.79 13.45
CA THR A 20 0.97 -5.85 14.08
C THR A 20 -0.46 -5.37 14.28
N GLY A 21 -1.39 -6.21 13.86
CA GLY A 21 -2.83 -6.03 14.01
C GLY A 21 -3.55 -7.17 13.31
N ILE A 22 -4.67 -7.60 13.89
CA ILE A 22 -5.63 -8.49 13.23
C ILE A 22 -6.75 -7.56 12.72
N ASP A 23 -7.18 -7.75 11.47
CA ASP A 23 -8.22 -6.93 10.82
C ASP A 23 -7.91 -5.42 10.81
N VAL A 24 -6.75 -5.06 10.25
CA VAL A 24 -6.35 -3.65 10.08
C VAL A 24 -7.15 -3.00 8.96
N THR A 25 -7.91 -1.95 9.28
CA THR A 25 -8.56 -1.09 8.29
C THR A 25 -7.71 0.15 8.01
N LEU A 26 -7.42 0.40 6.74
CA LEU A 26 -6.70 1.57 6.26
C LEU A 26 -7.55 2.33 5.22
N TRP A 27 -7.16 3.56 4.91
CA TRP A 27 -7.89 4.43 3.99
C TRP A 27 -6.95 4.98 2.94
N SER A 28 -7.39 4.99 1.68
CA SER A 28 -6.68 5.67 0.61
C SER A 28 -7.42 6.96 0.24
N GLY A 29 -6.68 7.95 -0.25
CA GLY A 29 -7.25 9.19 -0.78
C GLY A 29 -7.92 9.05 -2.15
N VAL A 30 -7.95 7.84 -2.73
CA VAL A 30 -8.57 7.55 -4.03
C VAL A 30 -9.73 6.56 -3.91
N SER A 31 -10.65 6.62 -4.87
CA SER A 31 -11.73 5.65 -5.00
C SER A 31 -11.17 4.27 -5.31
N MET A 32 -11.70 3.23 -4.65
CA MET A 32 -11.32 1.84 -4.94
C MET A 32 -11.77 1.38 -6.33
N ALA A 33 -12.70 2.09 -6.97
CA ALA A 33 -13.08 1.83 -8.36
C ALA A 33 -11.96 2.17 -9.36
N ASP A 34 -11.00 3.01 -8.96
CA ASP A 34 -9.87 3.43 -9.81
C ASP A 34 -8.57 2.64 -9.50
N VAL A 35 -8.67 1.62 -8.63
CA VAL A 35 -7.54 0.83 -8.14
C VAL A 35 -7.53 -0.53 -8.83
N ASP A 36 -6.43 -0.84 -9.52
CA ASP A 36 -6.21 -2.14 -10.16
C ASP A 36 -5.78 -3.20 -9.13
N ALA A 37 -4.95 -2.78 -8.17
CA ALA A 37 -4.39 -3.68 -7.17
C ALA A 37 -3.99 -2.94 -5.90
N ILE A 38 -4.03 -3.66 -4.79
CA ILE A 38 -3.40 -3.24 -3.53
C ILE A 38 -2.07 -4.00 -3.42
N THR A 39 -0.99 -3.29 -3.13
CA THR A 39 0.33 -3.90 -2.86
C THR A 39 0.79 -3.56 -1.46
N VAL A 40 1.48 -4.50 -0.82
CA VAL A 40 2.16 -4.27 0.45
C VAL A 40 3.65 -4.51 0.27
N SER A 41 4.45 -3.60 0.78
CA SER A 41 5.92 -3.67 0.79
C SER A 41 6.46 -3.57 2.22
N LEU A 42 7.74 -3.87 2.41
CA LEU A 42 8.43 -3.69 3.69
C LEU A 42 8.95 -2.25 3.83
N GLU A 43 8.47 -1.53 4.84
CA GLU A 43 8.96 -0.19 5.16
C GLU A 43 10.44 -0.24 5.56
N GLN A 44 11.25 0.64 4.97
CA GLN A 44 12.64 0.86 5.39
C GLN A 44 12.69 1.96 6.45
N ASN A 45 13.52 1.76 7.47
CA ASN A 45 13.73 2.78 8.51
C ASN A 45 14.81 3.79 8.07
N ASP A 46 14.57 4.46 6.95
CA ASP A 46 15.50 5.42 6.33
C ASP A 46 14.98 6.86 6.33
N GLY A 47 13.74 7.08 6.79
CA GLY A 47 13.09 8.39 6.81
C GLY A 47 12.53 8.82 5.45
N ASN A 48 12.57 7.94 4.44
CA ASN A 48 11.92 8.13 3.16
C ASN A 48 10.50 7.54 3.19
N GLN A 49 9.56 8.24 2.56
CA GLN A 49 8.15 7.83 2.48
C GLN A 49 7.82 7.23 1.11
N GLU A 50 8.80 7.15 0.19
CA GLU A 50 8.67 6.41 -1.04
C GLU A 50 8.61 4.91 -0.78
N THR A 51 7.98 4.18 -1.70
CA THR A 51 7.95 2.73 -1.56
C THR A 51 9.35 2.11 -1.61
N SER A 52 9.61 1.16 -0.71
CA SER A 52 10.84 0.36 -0.73
C SER A 52 10.98 -0.51 -1.98
N GLY A 53 9.88 -0.75 -2.70
CA GLY A 53 9.80 -1.69 -3.81
C GLY A 53 9.88 -3.18 -3.41
N GLN A 54 10.18 -3.49 -2.14
CA GLN A 54 10.24 -4.85 -1.60
C GLN A 54 8.84 -5.39 -1.32
N ARG A 55 8.13 -5.74 -2.40
CA ARG A 55 6.76 -6.23 -2.34
C ARG A 55 6.67 -7.60 -1.67
N VAL A 56 5.82 -7.69 -0.66
CA VAL A 56 5.51 -8.93 0.09
C VAL A 56 4.10 -9.42 -0.15
N MET A 57 3.21 -8.58 -0.68
CA MET A 57 1.86 -8.97 -1.06
C MET A 57 1.35 -8.14 -2.25
N ILE A 58 0.53 -8.78 -3.07
CA ILE A 58 -0.32 -8.13 -4.06
C ILE A 58 -1.72 -8.75 -4.02
N ALA A 59 -2.74 -7.92 -4.00
CA ALA A 59 -4.14 -8.31 -4.14
C ALA A 59 -4.73 -7.55 -5.33
N GLN A 60 -5.33 -8.27 -6.27
CA GLN A 60 -6.06 -7.65 -7.38
C GLN A 60 -7.42 -7.21 -6.88
N VAL A 61 -7.82 -5.98 -7.20
CA VAL A 61 -9.17 -5.49 -6.96
C VAL A 61 -9.98 -5.86 -8.21
N ARG A 62 -11.14 -6.50 -8.03
CA ARG A 62 -12.03 -6.96 -9.11
C ARG A 62 -13.19 -6.02 -9.28
#